data_AF-R5LU84-F1
#
_entry.id   AF-R5LU84-F1
#
_cell.length_a   1.000
_cell.length_b   1.000
_cell.length_c   1.000
_cell.angle_alpha   90.00
_cell.angle_beta   90.00
_cell.angle_gamma   90.00
#
_symmetry.space_group_name_H-M   'P 1'
#
loop_
_entity.id
_entity.type
_entity.pdbx_description
1 polymer ?
#
loop_
_entity_poly.entity_id
_entity_poly.type
_entity_poly.pdbx_seq_one_letter_code
_entity_poly.pdbx_strand_id
1 'polypeptide(L)'
;MNKIRFAQLYEWFTLLIFGLFLILDLTCRGNTMFNTIAYVLFAVIGIIGLLTFKKRKPDWRIFDIVFNVLLLLYSAVMLYSIYIE
;
A
#
# COMPACT_ATOMS: atom_id res chain seq x y z
N MET A 1 -11.32 2.65 19.62
CA MET A 1 -11.65 3.32 18.35
C MET A 1 -12.73 2.52 17.63
N ASN A 2 -13.80 3.16 17.13
CA ASN A 2 -14.88 2.44 16.45
C ASN A 2 -14.35 1.76 15.17
N LYS A 3 -14.67 0.49 14.90
CA LYS A 3 -14.12 -0.28 13.76
C LYS A 3 -14.33 0.41 12.41
N ILE A 4 -15.47 1.09 12.26
CA ILE A 4 -15.84 1.84 11.05
C ILE A 4 -14.88 3.02 10.83
N ARG A 5 -14.46 3.71 11.91
CA ARG A 5 -13.52 4.83 11.83
C ARG A 5 -12.11 4.40 11.44
N PHE A 6 -11.65 3.24 11.90
CA PHE A 6 -10.32 2.73 11.51
C PHE A 6 -10.28 2.33 10.03
N ALA A 7 -11.32 1.63 9.55
CA ALA A 7 -11.46 1.23 8.16
C ALA A 7 -11.42 2.43 7.20
N GLN A 8 -12.20 3.47 7.50
CA GLN A 8 -12.20 4.71 6.74
C GLN A 8 -10.84 5.40 6.79
N LEU A 9 -10.24 5.54 7.97
CA LEU A 9 -8.93 6.18 8.11
C LEU A 9 -7.85 5.46 7.28
N TYR A 10 -7.87 4.12 7.28
CA TYR A 10 -6.96 3.32 6.47
C TYR A 10 -7.16 3.52 4.97
N GLU A 11 -8.42 3.57 4.50
CA GLU A 11 -8.73 3.84 3.09
C GLU A 11 -8.26 5.25 2.67
N TRP A 12 -8.56 6.27 3.47
CA TRP A 12 -8.08 7.64 3.23
C TRP A 12 -6.55 7.73 3.24
N PHE A 13 -5.90 7.07 4.19
CA PHE A 13 -4.44 7.03 4.27
C PHE A 13 -3.84 6.32 3.04
N THR A 14 -4.40 5.20 2.63
CA THR A 14 -3.94 4.44 1.46
C THR A 14 -4.07 5.29 0.18
N LEU A 15 -5.21 5.96 -0.01
CA LEU A 15 -5.43 6.88 -1.13
C LEU A 15 -4.44 8.05 -1.12
N LEU A 16 -4.18 8.63 0.05
CA LEU A 16 -3.22 9.72 0.19
C LEU A 16 -1.80 9.28 -0.19
N ILE A 17 -1.36 8.10 0.24
CA ILE A 17 -0.03 7.57 -0.11
C ILE A 17 0.06 7.28 -1.62
N PHE A 18 -1.00 6.72 -2.23
CA PHE A 18 -1.05 6.53 -3.68
C PHE A 18 -0.98 7.86 -4.45
N GLY A 19 -1.72 8.88 -4.01
CA GLY A 19 -1.68 10.21 -4.64
C GLY A 19 -0.31 10.87 -4.54
N LEU A 20 0.31 10.82 -3.36
CA LEU A 20 1.68 11.33 -3.16
C LEU A 20 2.69 10.57 -4.02
N PHE A 21 2.59 9.25 -4.09
CA PHE A 21 3.44 8.45 -4.96
C PHE A 21 3.31 8.87 -6.43
N LEU A 22 2.08 9.03 -6.93
CA LEU A 22 1.82 9.48 -8.30
C LEU A 22 2.46 10.84 -8.60
N ILE A 23 2.32 11.81 -7.68
CA ILE A 23 2.92 13.14 -7.82
C ILE A 23 4.45 13.04 -7.84
N LEU A 24 5.03 12.26 -6.92
CA LEU A 24 6.48 12.09 -6.81
C LEU A 24 7.06 11.33 -8.00
N ASP A 25 6.37 10.31 -8.51
CA ASP A 25 6.79 9.55 -9.70
C ASP A 25 6.77 10.45 -10.96
N LEU A 26 5.80 11.36 -11.06
CA LEU A 26 5.75 12.34 -12.15
C LEU A 26 6.80 13.45 -12.03
N THR A 27 7.05 13.96 -10.82
CA THR A 27 7.91 15.15 -10.60
C THR A 27 9.37 14.83 -10.30
N CYS A 28 9.65 13.67 -9.69
CA CYS A 28 10.98 13.21 -9.28
C CYS A 28 11.33 11.85 -9.91
N ARG A 29 10.84 11.62 -11.14
CA ARG A 29 11.01 10.36 -11.87
C ARG A 29 12.47 9.89 -11.87
N GLY A 30 12.67 8.63 -11.49
CA GLY A 30 14.01 8.02 -11.43
C GLY A 30 14.79 8.31 -10.15
N ASN A 31 14.21 9.01 -9.16
CA ASN A 31 14.85 9.16 -7.85
C ASN A 31 14.68 7.87 -7.04
N THR A 32 15.75 7.08 -6.97
CA THR A 32 15.81 5.80 -6.28
C THR A 32 15.43 5.89 -4.81
N MET A 33 15.83 6.96 -4.11
CA MET A 33 15.53 7.11 -2.68
C MET A 33 14.02 7.29 -2.43
N PHE A 34 13.35 8.14 -3.21
CA PHE A 34 11.90 8.33 -3.08
C PHE A 34 11.12 7.07 -3.46
N ASN A 35 11.54 6.40 -4.53
CA ASN A 35 10.94 5.14 -4.96
C ASN A 35 11.03 4.07 -3.87
N THR A 36 12.22 3.88 -3.26
CA THR A 36 12.38 2.96 -2.14
C THR A 36 11.46 3.30 -0.97
N ILE A 37 11.39 4.56 -0.56
CA ILE A 37 10.49 4.98 0.53
C ILE A 37 9.04 4.67 0.20
N ALA A 38 8.59 4.97 -1.02
CA ALA A 38 7.23 4.71 -1.45
C ALA A 38 6.88 3.22 -1.46
N TYR A 39 7.76 2.37 -2.00
CA TYR A 39 7.53 0.94 -2.04
C TYR A 39 7.55 0.33 -0.62
N VAL A 40 8.42 0.80 0.28
CA VAL A 40 8.39 0.39 1.69
C VAL A 40 7.06 0.79 2.35
N LEU A 41 6.55 1.99 2.08
CA LEU A 41 5.25 2.43 2.58
C LEU A 41 4.11 1.56 2.05
N PHE A 42 4.12 1.20 0.76
CA PHE A 42 3.13 0.28 0.18
C PHE A 42 3.20 -1.11 0.80
N ALA A 43 4.40 -1.65 1.05
CA ALA A 43 4.57 -2.92 1.75
C ALA A 43 3.94 -2.87 3.16
N VAL A 44 4.21 -1.80 3.92
CA VAL A 44 3.66 -1.59 5.26
C VAL A 44 2.13 -1.50 5.22
N ILE A 45 1.56 -0.75 4.27
CA ILE A 45 0.10 -0.64 4.09
C ILE A 45 -0.51 -2.02 3.80
N GLY A 46 0.08 -2.80 2.90
CA GLY A 46 -0.36 -4.15 2.58
C GLY A 46 -0.36 -5.07 3.80
N ILE A 47 0.70 -5.02 4.63
CA ILE A 47 0.80 -5.80 5.88
C ILE A 47 -0.29 -5.38 6.87
N ILE A 48 -0.43 -4.07 7.13
CA ILE A 48 -1.44 -3.54 8.05
C ILE A 48 -2.85 -3.93 7.59
N GLY A 49 -3.12 -3.85 6.28
CA GLY A 49 -4.41 -4.23 5.70
C GLY A 49 -4.73 -5.70 5.94
N LEU A 50 -3.77 -6.61 5.68
CA LEU A 50 -3.94 -8.05 5.91
C LEU A 50 -4.15 -8.41 7.38
N LEU A 51 -3.45 -7.73 8.29
CA LEU A 51 -3.58 -7.96 9.73
C LEU A 51 -4.93 -7.46 10.26
N THR A 52 -5.45 -6.36 9.71
CA THR A 52 -6.58 -5.65 10.31
C THR A 52 -7.94 -6.02 9.71
N PHE A 53 -8.02 -6.33 8.40
CA PHE A 53 -9.29 -6.51 7.70
C PHE A 53 -9.87 -7.94 7.70
N LYS A 54 -9.25 -8.88 8.44
CA LYS A 54 -9.79 -10.25 8.61
C LYS A 54 -11.23 -10.31 9.19
N LYS A 55 -11.77 -9.21 9.72
CA LYS A 55 -13.07 -9.16 10.42
C LYS A 55 -14.22 -8.47 9.64
N ARG A 56 -14.07 -8.15 8.33
CA ARG A 56 -15.17 -7.61 7.49
C ARG A 56 -16.12 -8.71 6.97
N LYS A 57 -17.28 -8.30 6.43
CA LYS A 57 -18.23 -9.19 5.71
C LYS A 57 -17.48 -9.96 4.60
N PRO A 58 -17.83 -11.23 4.35
CA PRO A 58 -17.06 -12.15 3.50
C PRO A 58 -16.79 -11.61 2.08
N ASP A 59 -17.78 -10.96 1.46
CA ASP A 59 -17.67 -10.48 0.07
C ASP A 59 -16.61 -9.38 -0.10
N TRP A 60 -16.58 -8.42 0.83
CA TRP A 60 -15.61 -7.32 0.84
C TRP A 60 -14.24 -7.75 1.36
N ARG A 61 -14.21 -8.79 2.19
CA ARG A 61 -12.98 -9.32 2.79
C ARG A 61 -12.06 -9.93 1.74
N ILE A 62 -12.60 -10.64 0.75
CA ILE A 62 -11.78 -11.21 -0.34
C ILE A 62 -11.12 -10.08 -1.14
N PHE A 63 -11.88 -9.05 -1.50
CA PHE A 63 -11.35 -7.90 -2.21
C PHE A 63 -10.23 -7.21 -1.42
N ASP A 64 -10.45 -6.93 -0.14
CA ASP A 64 -9.44 -6.32 0.73
C ASP A 64 -8.19 -7.19 0.82
N ILE A 65 -8.32 -8.51 0.96
CA ILE A 65 -7.17 -9.43 1.00
C ILE A 65 -6.41 -9.39 -0.32
N VAL A 66 -7.09 -9.57 -1.46
CA VAL A 66 -6.46 -9.61 -2.78
C VAL A 66 -5.73 -8.29 -3.06
N PHE A 67 -6.39 -7.15 -2.81
CA PHE A 67 -5.78 -5.83 -2.99
C PHE A 67 -4.50 -5.69 -2.16
N ASN A 68 -4.54 -6.04 -0.88
CA ASN A 68 -3.38 -5.91 0.02
C ASN A 68 -2.24 -6.87 -0.34
N VAL A 69 -2.55 -8.09 -0.77
CA VAL A 69 -1.53 -9.05 -1.24
C VAL A 69 -0.88 -8.53 -2.52
N LEU A 70 -1.67 -8.03 -3.48
CA LEU A 70 -1.14 -7.47 -4.72
C LEU A 70 -0.25 -6.25 -4.45
N LEU A 71 -0.66 -5.38 -3.52
CA LEU A 71 0.15 -4.22 -3.10
C LEU A 71 1.49 -4.66 -2.50
N LEU A 72 1.48 -5.67 -1.63
CA LEU A 72 2.67 -6.26 -1.05
C LEU A 72 3.59 -6.87 -2.12
N LEU A 73 3.03 -7.68 -3.01
CA LEU A 73 3.79 -8.31 -4.09
C LEU A 73 4.43 -7.25 -5.00
N TYR A 74 3.63 -6.25 -5.41
CA TYR A 74 4.11 -5.13 -6.22
C TYR A 74 5.27 -4.41 -5.54
N SER A 75 5.12 -4.06 -4.26
CA SER A 75 6.19 -3.39 -3.50
C SER A 75 7.46 -4.23 -3.40
N ALA A 76 7.33 -5.54 -3.17
CA ALA A 76 8.47 -6.45 -3.05
C ALA A 76 9.22 -6.59 -4.39
N VAL A 77 8.48 -6.75 -5.49
CA VAL A 77 9.06 -6.82 -6.83
C VAL A 77 9.79 -5.52 -7.19
N MET A 78 9.16 -4.37 -6.94
CA MET A 78 9.78 -3.08 -7.27
C MET A 78 11.02 -2.79 -6.42
N LEU A 79 10.98 -3.09 -5.12
CA LEU A 79 12.16 -2.99 -4.27
C LEU A 79 13.28 -3.92 -4.76
N TYR A 80 12.96 -5.17 -5.09
CA TYR A 80 13.93 -6.12 -5.60
C TYR A 80 14.59 -5.61 -6.90
N SER A 81 13.80 -5.07 -7.84
CA SER A 81 14.32 -4.50 -9.08
C SER A 81 15.29 -3.35 -8.84
N ILE A 82 14.98 -2.43 -7.92
CA ILE A 82 15.86 -1.30 -7.60
C ILE A 82 17.25 -1.73 -7.10
N TYR A 83 17.32 -2.83 -6.37
CA TYR A 83 18.57 -3.29 -5.75
C TYR A 83 19.35 -4.32 -6.59
N ILE A 84 18.81 -4.73 -7.73
CA ILE A 84 19.49 -5.62 -8.69
C ILE A 84 19.95 -4.90 -9.95
N GLU A 85 19.34 -3.77 -10.26
CA GLU A 85 19.83 -2.81 -11.27
C GLU A 85 21.08 -2.06 -10.76
#